data_AF-A0A919N8K2-F1
#
_entry.id   AF-A0A919N8K2-F1
#
_cell.length_a   1.000
_cell.length_b   1.000
_cell.length_c   1.000
_cell.angle_alpha   90.00
_cell.angle_beta   90.00
_cell.angle_gamma   90.00
#
_symmetry.space_group_name_H-M   'P 1'
#
loop_
_entity.id
_entity.type
_entity.pdbx_description
1 polymer ?
#
loop_
_entity_poly.entity_id
_entity_poly.type
_entity_poly.pdbx_seq_one_letter_code
_entity_poly.pdbx_strand_id
1 'polypeptide(L)'
;MQYKEVIESGLADARGRQVPPTIDAYEKLPNATEVKVALVARHNMRMMTLPQLNSNGFVVLRAAIGPAASLRLAIRRLGGSRDRMPADMGATWAEHLAWGIDSVMATARLAYAGQLVGAAMLIRQQIERWTENLAFNSGKHQKAGEDRAQFIARVWSIAPARAWRMPSKTSSGTYPDFISTRSPARLFSDLSEFLHGRLYPQALAWDARQLLAPEGFTHAEVSGAYRLIAEACALVITWLRVCVASHAHESGKLRIERSIDLLPHGIPAGQNPPPRYSIYPLVPHTGLRPEVLRNLATAQHIVDAILGGERPAGRLYNDGELLDICFIETRARAAFGAVEALKREKVRWGKLNLDYLLHRENHYIISSEMASIASQWESGEISTSLALAASALRSAYWLWLEDDDRAMSMLRIVLEQTARVRTWRMKPEKARYLEESASTMPRDWLEEAGLRRLSALNRALGELAHFRAGGKWFGARELLAELQLPDKRIEDYLHTGRGNALNWMALLLAKEAVAVVGHRSTSLAVLMGTIVSWFDFDKPGREREYQRFLYFAWTLRKAKIERADLIGPAEDRANLRKLFGDPERAHVPQLFIGEH
;
A
#
# COMPACT_ATOMS: atom_id res chain seq x y z
N MET A 1 10.45 -20.87 -26.77
CA MET A 1 9.04 -21.29 -26.64
C MET A 1 8.44 -20.39 -25.57
N GLN A 2 7.72 -19.36 -26.02
CA GLN A 2 7.60 -18.07 -25.35
C GLN A 2 6.33 -17.98 -24.50
N TYR A 3 6.51 -17.34 -23.33
CA TYR A 3 5.55 -17.03 -22.27
C TYR A 3 4.24 -16.34 -22.69
N LYS A 4 4.04 -16.06 -23.98
CA LYS A 4 2.77 -15.58 -24.56
C LYS A 4 1.61 -16.55 -24.31
N GLU A 5 1.83 -17.86 -24.32
CA GLU A 5 0.72 -18.83 -24.31
C GLU A 5 -0.08 -18.91 -22.99
N VAL A 6 0.47 -18.54 -21.84
CA VAL A 6 -0.22 -18.76 -20.55
C VAL A 6 -1.17 -17.60 -20.18
N ILE A 7 -0.90 -16.39 -20.70
CA ILE A 7 -1.81 -15.24 -20.54
C ILE A 7 -2.60 -14.98 -21.83
N GLU A 8 -2.11 -15.38 -23.01
CA GLU A 8 -2.85 -15.20 -24.29
C GLU A 8 -3.67 -16.42 -24.73
N SER A 9 -3.41 -17.66 -24.28
CA SER A 9 -4.36 -18.74 -24.55
C SER A 9 -5.48 -18.67 -23.51
N GLY A 10 -6.59 -18.02 -23.87
CA GLY A 10 -7.82 -18.03 -23.06
C GLY A 10 -8.25 -19.45 -22.64
N LEU A 11 -7.78 -20.48 -23.35
CA LEU A 11 -7.92 -21.89 -23.03
C LEU A 11 -7.15 -22.33 -21.76
N ALA A 12 -5.91 -21.88 -21.54
CA ALA A 12 -5.17 -22.23 -20.32
C ALA A 12 -5.82 -21.59 -19.09
N ASP A 13 -6.21 -20.32 -19.20
CA ASP A 13 -6.91 -19.61 -18.13
C ASP A 13 -8.28 -20.24 -17.83
N ALA A 14 -9.06 -20.58 -18.88
CA ALA A 14 -10.34 -21.28 -18.72
C ALA A 14 -10.18 -22.64 -18.01
N ARG A 15 -9.16 -23.43 -18.34
CA ARG A 15 -8.86 -24.69 -17.66
C ARG A 15 -8.47 -24.46 -16.20
N GLY A 16 -7.61 -23.48 -15.92
CA GLY A 16 -7.21 -23.15 -14.55
C GLY A 16 -8.37 -22.73 -13.65
N ARG A 17 -9.36 -22.01 -14.20
CA ARG A 17 -10.58 -21.61 -13.46
C ARG A 17 -11.48 -22.78 -13.07
N GLN A 18 -11.38 -23.91 -13.78
CA GLN A 18 -12.19 -25.09 -13.49
C GLN A 18 -11.65 -25.89 -12.30
N VAL A 19 -10.42 -25.63 -11.84
CA VAL A 19 -9.81 -26.34 -10.71
C VAL A 19 -10.38 -25.80 -9.40
N PRO A 20 -11.16 -26.59 -8.63
CA PRO A 20 -11.64 -26.16 -7.32
C PRO A 20 -10.46 -25.93 -6.37
N PRO A 21 -10.56 -24.98 -5.42
CA PRO A 21 -9.49 -24.70 -4.47
C PRO A 21 -9.41 -25.73 -3.32
N THR A 22 -9.47 -27.01 -3.67
CA THR A 22 -9.34 -28.14 -2.73
C THR A 22 -8.02 -28.86 -2.97
N ILE A 23 -7.53 -29.54 -1.94
CA ILE A 23 -6.29 -30.34 -2.04
C ILE A 23 -6.46 -31.41 -3.13
N ASP A 24 -7.54 -32.20 -3.07
CA ASP A 24 -7.82 -33.29 -4.02
C ASP A 24 -7.86 -32.83 -5.49
N ALA A 25 -8.35 -31.62 -5.75
CA ALA A 25 -8.39 -31.07 -7.10
C ALA A 25 -6.98 -30.72 -7.61
N TYR A 26 -6.16 -30.12 -6.74
CA TYR A 26 -4.79 -29.76 -7.07
C TYR A 26 -3.87 -30.98 -7.17
N GLU A 27 -4.09 -32.04 -6.39
CA GLU A 27 -3.36 -33.30 -6.48
C GLU A 27 -3.59 -34.05 -7.80
N LYS A 28 -4.76 -33.87 -8.41
CA LYS A 28 -5.10 -34.45 -9.72
C LYS A 28 -4.40 -33.74 -10.89
N LEU A 29 -3.76 -32.59 -10.66
CA LEU A 29 -3.04 -31.90 -11.71
C LEU A 29 -1.75 -32.66 -12.07
N PRO A 30 -1.49 -32.91 -13.36
CA PRO A 30 -0.48 -33.88 -13.78
C PRO A 30 0.97 -33.38 -13.57
N ASN A 31 1.19 -32.07 -13.44
CA ASN A 31 2.52 -31.48 -13.31
C ASN A 31 2.49 -30.06 -12.73
N ALA A 32 3.68 -29.52 -12.46
CA ALA A 32 3.89 -28.19 -11.90
C ALA A 32 3.37 -27.05 -12.80
N THR A 33 3.34 -27.26 -14.11
CA THR A 33 2.86 -26.24 -15.08
C THR A 33 1.36 -26.05 -14.93
N GLU A 34 0.60 -27.13 -14.82
CA GLU A 34 -0.86 -27.07 -14.62
C GLU A 34 -1.21 -26.47 -13.25
N VAL A 35 -0.44 -26.78 -12.19
CA VAL A 35 -0.59 -26.12 -10.87
C VAL A 35 -0.33 -24.61 -10.98
N LYS A 36 0.72 -24.18 -11.69
CA LYS A 36 0.99 -22.77 -11.95
C LYS A 36 -0.16 -22.10 -12.71
N VAL A 37 -0.67 -22.73 -13.75
CA VAL A 37 -1.80 -22.22 -14.55
C VAL A 37 -3.04 -22.03 -13.66
N ALA A 38 -3.36 -22.99 -12.79
CA ALA A 38 -4.45 -22.86 -11.84
C ALA A 38 -4.25 -21.69 -10.87
N LEU A 39 -3.04 -21.48 -10.35
CA LEU A 39 -2.73 -20.34 -9.47
C LEU A 39 -2.87 -19.00 -10.19
N VAL A 40 -2.39 -18.88 -11.43
CA VAL A 40 -2.55 -17.66 -12.24
C VAL A 40 -4.03 -17.42 -12.57
N ALA A 41 -4.78 -18.47 -12.90
CA ALA A 41 -6.22 -18.37 -13.18
C ALA A 41 -7.03 -17.88 -11.97
N ARG A 42 -6.64 -18.28 -10.75
CA ARG A 42 -7.22 -17.74 -9.50
C ARG A 42 -7.01 -16.24 -9.37
N HIS A 43 -5.79 -15.76 -9.65
CA HIS A 43 -5.49 -14.33 -9.67
C HIS A 43 -6.34 -13.59 -10.71
N ASN A 44 -6.42 -14.12 -11.94
CA ASN A 44 -7.24 -13.53 -13.00
C ASN A 44 -8.72 -13.48 -12.60
N MET A 45 -9.23 -14.55 -11.98
CA MET A 45 -10.59 -14.57 -11.44
C MET A 45 -10.82 -13.48 -10.40
N ARG A 46 -9.90 -13.32 -9.44
CA ARG A 46 -9.94 -12.22 -8.48
C ARG A 46 -10.01 -10.85 -9.18
N MET A 47 -9.21 -10.63 -10.22
CA MET A 47 -9.19 -9.37 -10.97
C MET A 47 -10.50 -9.10 -11.75
N MET A 48 -11.15 -10.15 -12.25
CA MET A 48 -12.46 -10.05 -12.89
C MET A 48 -13.60 -9.80 -11.91
N THR A 49 -13.46 -10.18 -10.64
CA THR A 49 -14.47 -9.97 -9.59
C THR A 49 -14.46 -8.54 -9.04
N LEU A 50 -13.32 -7.85 -9.05
CA LEU A 50 -13.19 -6.44 -8.61
C LEU A 50 -14.37 -5.52 -8.98
N PRO A 51 -14.89 -5.56 -10.21
CA PRO A 51 -15.93 -4.64 -10.64
C PRO A 51 -17.34 -5.05 -10.21
N GLN A 52 -17.49 -6.30 -9.78
CA GLN A 52 -18.72 -6.85 -9.21
C GLN A 52 -18.81 -6.54 -7.71
N LEU A 53 -17.73 -5.99 -7.12
CA LEU A 53 -17.76 -5.44 -5.79
C LEU A 53 -18.60 -4.17 -5.81
N ASN A 54 -19.91 -4.32 -5.65
CA ASN A 54 -20.77 -3.23 -5.23
C ASN A 54 -21.13 -3.51 -3.78
N SER A 55 -20.68 -2.62 -2.89
CA SER A 55 -20.87 -2.83 -1.47
C SER A 55 -21.27 -1.60 -0.70
N ASN A 56 -22.00 -1.82 0.39
CA ASN A 56 -22.18 -0.82 1.44
C ASN A 56 -20.83 -0.28 1.96
N GLY A 57 -19.77 -1.12 1.95
CA GLY A 57 -18.41 -0.69 2.31
C GLY A 57 -17.87 0.42 1.41
N PHE A 58 -18.14 0.35 0.10
CA PHE A 58 -17.73 1.39 -0.85
C PHE A 58 -18.49 2.68 -0.62
N VAL A 59 -19.80 2.61 -0.36
CA VAL A 59 -20.61 3.80 -0.06
C VAL A 59 -20.06 4.53 1.17
N VAL A 60 -19.74 3.80 2.24
CA VAL A 60 -19.18 4.38 3.47
C VAL A 60 -17.81 4.99 3.22
N LEU A 61 -16.94 4.31 2.46
CA LEU A 61 -15.62 4.82 2.11
C LEU A 61 -15.70 6.05 1.21
N ARG A 62 -16.55 6.05 0.18
CA ARG A 62 -16.80 7.20 -0.71
C ARG A 62 -17.28 8.41 0.08
N ALA A 63 -18.23 8.21 0.98
CA ALA A 63 -18.74 9.30 1.81
C ALA A 63 -17.66 9.89 2.73
N ALA A 64 -16.79 9.03 3.30
CA ALA A 64 -15.65 9.46 4.10
C ALA A 64 -14.62 10.26 3.30
N ILE A 65 -14.41 9.94 2.02
CA ILE A 65 -13.43 10.62 1.17
C ILE A 65 -13.97 11.77 0.32
N GLY A 66 -15.29 12.01 0.33
CA GLY A 66 -15.94 13.07 -0.46
C GLY A 66 -15.24 14.43 -0.42
N PRO A 67 -14.90 14.97 0.77
CA PRO A 67 -14.23 16.28 0.88
C PRO A 67 -12.83 16.35 0.25
N ALA A 68 -12.20 15.21 -0.05
CA ALA A 68 -10.83 15.17 -0.56
C ALA A 68 -10.67 15.88 -1.90
N ALA A 69 -11.69 15.88 -2.76
CA ALA A 69 -11.65 16.56 -4.06
C ALA A 69 -11.57 18.09 -3.88
N SER A 70 -12.43 18.66 -3.03
CA SER A 70 -12.42 20.09 -2.72
C SER A 70 -11.12 20.52 -2.03
N LEU A 71 -10.60 19.70 -1.11
CA LEU A 71 -9.32 19.95 -0.46
C LEU A 71 -8.17 19.94 -1.45
N ARG A 72 -8.17 19.00 -2.40
CA ARG A 72 -7.18 18.91 -3.46
C ARG A 72 -7.14 20.20 -4.29
N LEU A 73 -8.29 20.68 -4.75
CA LEU A 73 -8.37 21.93 -5.52
C LEU A 73 -7.88 23.14 -4.69
N ALA A 74 -8.20 23.18 -3.40
CA ALA A 74 -7.69 24.22 -2.50
C ALA A 74 -6.16 24.15 -2.35
N ILE A 75 -5.59 22.96 -2.15
CA ILE A 75 -4.15 22.74 -2.03
C ILE A 75 -3.41 23.18 -3.31
N ARG A 76 -3.98 22.89 -4.49
CA ARG A 76 -3.46 23.39 -5.78
C ARG A 76 -3.39 24.91 -5.81
N ARG A 77 -4.47 25.59 -5.40
CA ARG A 77 -4.51 27.06 -5.29
C ARG A 77 -3.58 27.61 -4.20
N LEU A 78 -3.19 26.79 -3.24
CA LEU A 78 -2.21 27.12 -2.20
C LEU A 78 -0.75 26.92 -2.65
N GLY A 79 -0.51 26.41 -3.86
CA GLY A 79 0.83 26.22 -4.43
C GLY A 79 1.28 24.76 -4.51
N GLY A 80 0.39 23.79 -4.29
CA GLY A 80 0.73 22.36 -4.41
C GLY A 80 1.02 21.95 -5.86
N SER A 81 2.22 21.41 -6.12
CA SER A 81 2.74 21.08 -7.45
C SER A 81 1.88 20.10 -8.24
N ARG A 82 1.43 20.53 -9.44
CA ARG A 82 0.56 19.78 -10.37
C ARG A 82 1.09 18.37 -10.64
N ASP A 83 2.36 18.28 -11.01
CA ASP A 83 2.94 17.08 -11.59
C ASP A 83 3.66 16.19 -10.56
N ARG A 84 3.53 16.50 -9.25
CA ARG A 84 4.09 15.68 -8.18
C ARG A 84 3.58 14.24 -8.27
N MET A 85 4.46 13.26 -8.16
CA MET A 85 4.06 11.85 -8.06
C MET A 85 3.24 11.61 -6.78
N PRO A 86 2.14 10.84 -6.81
CA PRO A 86 1.29 10.70 -5.63
C PRO A 86 2.00 10.15 -4.39
N ALA A 87 3.01 9.31 -4.56
CA ALA A 87 3.81 8.73 -3.48
C ALA A 87 4.85 9.70 -2.90
N ASP A 88 5.21 10.76 -3.62
CA ASP A 88 6.21 11.74 -3.19
C ASP A 88 5.67 12.65 -2.09
N MET A 89 6.38 12.78 -0.99
CA MET A 89 5.97 13.64 0.12
C MET A 89 6.10 15.14 -0.22
N GLY A 90 7.00 15.49 -1.14
CA GLY A 90 7.38 16.86 -1.48
C GLY A 90 8.16 17.59 -0.39
N ALA A 91 8.51 18.85 -0.67
CA ALA A 91 9.38 19.69 0.16
C ALA A 91 8.65 20.91 0.75
N THR A 92 7.44 21.20 0.27
CA THR A 92 6.63 22.34 0.74
C THR A 92 5.45 21.87 1.57
N TRP A 93 4.93 22.75 2.41
CA TRP A 93 3.74 22.43 3.21
C TRP A 93 2.53 22.05 2.34
N ALA A 94 2.30 22.76 1.23
CA ALA A 94 1.25 22.42 0.28
C ALA A 94 1.43 21.02 -0.31
N GLU A 95 2.67 20.60 -0.59
CA GLU A 95 2.93 19.24 -1.08
C GLU A 95 2.72 18.18 0.00
N HIS A 96 3.13 18.44 1.25
CA HIS A 96 2.82 17.56 2.37
C HIS A 96 1.32 17.35 2.56
N LEU A 97 0.51 18.41 2.41
CA LEU A 97 -0.95 18.33 2.45
C LEU A 97 -1.49 17.53 1.25
N ALA A 98 -0.96 17.78 0.05
CA ALA A 98 -1.32 17.03 -1.14
C ALA A 98 -0.99 15.53 -0.99
N TRP A 99 0.15 15.19 -0.39
CA TRP A 99 0.54 13.81 -0.13
C TRP A 99 -0.39 13.14 0.88
N GLY A 100 -0.92 13.89 1.86
CA GLY A 100 -1.97 13.39 2.76
C GLY A 100 -3.25 13.01 2.01
N ILE A 101 -3.71 13.86 1.09
CA ILE A 101 -4.88 13.57 0.24
C ILE A 101 -4.61 12.37 -0.67
N ASP A 102 -3.45 12.34 -1.32
CA ASP A 102 -3.05 11.23 -2.20
C ASP A 102 -2.95 9.90 -1.45
N SER A 103 -2.52 9.94 -0.19
CA SER A 103 -2.48 8.77 0.69
C SER A 103 -3.87 8.22 0.99
N VAL A 104 -4.86 9.11 1.20
CA VAL A 104 -6.25 8.68 1.37
C VAL A 104 -6.83 8.11 0.07
N MET A 105 -6.49 8.70 -1.08
CA MET A 105 -6.90 8.16 -2.40
C MET A 105 -6.26 6.79 -2.68
N ALA A 106 -4.98 6.61 -2.32
CA ALA A 106 -4.29 5.32 -2.43
C ALA A 106 -4.91 4.27 -1.49
N THR A 107 -5.22 4.63 -0.24
CA THR A 107 -6.00 3.78 0.67
C THR A 107 -7.32 3.36 0.05
N ALA A 108 -8.07 4.32 -0.51
CA ALA A 108 -9.35 4.04 -1.12
C ALA A 108 -9.22 3.12 -2.34
N ARG A 109 -8.22 3.35 -3.19
CA ARG A 109 -7.90 2.50 -4.34
C ARG A 109 -7.64 1.05 -3.93
N LEU A 110 -6.81 0.83 -2.91
CA LEU A 110 -6.53 -0.52 -2.41
C LEU A 110 -7.80 -1.17 -1.82
N ALA A 111 -8.61 -0.40 -1.10
CA ALA A 111 -9.88 -0.90 -0.57
C ALA A 111 -10.88 -1.25 -1.70
N TYR A 112 -10.99 -0.45 -2.76
CA TYR A 112 -11.80 -0.79 -3.94
C TYR A 112 -11.26 -2.01 -4.69
N ALA A 113 -9.95 -2.25 -4.62
CA ALA A 113 -9.31 -3.44 -5.16
C ALA A 113 -9.42 -4.67 -4.23
N GLY A 114 -10.17 -4.59 -3.13
CA GLY A 114 -10.29 -5.65 -2.12
C GLY A 114 -9.04 -5.88 -1.26
N GLN A 115 -8.00 -5.05 -1.42
CA GLN A 115 -6.72 -5.16 -0.72
C GLN A 115 -6.78 -4.42 0.63
N LEU A 116 -7.59 -4.95 1.55
CA LEU A 116 -7.90 -4.32 2.83
C LEU A 116 -6.67 -4.13 3.73
N VAL A 117 -5.71 -5.06 3.69
CA VAL A 117 -4.46 -4.98 4.47
C VAL A 117 -3.61 -3.79 4.02
N GLY A 118 -3.45 -3.62 2.71
CA GLY A 118 -2.78 -2.47 2.12
C GLY A 118 -3.44 -1.16 2.51
N ALA A 119 -4.76 -1.08 2.36
CA ALA A 119 -5.55 0.09 2.73
C ALA A 119 -5.40 0.44 4.24
N ALA A 120 -5.53 -0.56 5.11
CA ALA A 120 -5.42 -0.38 6.57
C ALA A 120 -4.04 0.14 7.00
N MET A 121 -2.95 -0.36 6.40
CA MET A 121 -1.61 0.13 6.72
C MET A 121 -1.40 1.56 6.24
N LEU A 122 -1.78 1.89 5.00
CA LEU A 122 -1.59 3.24 4.47
C LEU A 122 -2.29 4.29 5.35
N ILE A 123 -3.53 4.01 5.77
CA ILE A 123 -4.26 4.96 6.60
C ILE A 123 -3.77 4.99 8.04
N ARG A 124 -3.36 3.85 8.61
CA ARG A 124 -2.70 3.81 9.92
C ARG A 124 -1.43 4.66 9.93
N GLN A 125 -0.61 4.58 8.89
CA GLN A 125 0.59 5.41 8.74
C GLN A 125 0.26 6.90 8.68
N GLN A 126 -0.85 7.30 8.05
CA GLN A 126 -1.28 8.69 8.09
C GLN A 126 -1.72 9.13 9.50
N ILE A 127 -2.39 8.27 10.27
CA ILE A 127 -2.69 8.57 11.68
C ILE A 127 -1.41 8.79 12.49
N GLU A 128 -0.40 7.92 12.31
CA GLU A 128 0.90 8.09 12.96
C GLU A 128 1.55 9.42 12.57
N ARG A 129 1.64 9.70 11.27
CA ARG A 129 2.22 10.93 10.74
C ARG A 129 1.55 12.18 11.31
N TRP A 130 0.22 12.24 11.28
CA TRP A 130 -0.51 13.41 11.78
C TRP A 130 -0.43 13.53 13.30
N THR A 131 -0.32 12.41 14.02
CA THR A 131 0.01 12.42 15.45
C THR A 131 1.37 13.05 15.69
N GLU A 132 2.41 12.65 14.97
CA GLU A 132 3.75 13.23 15.11
C GLU A 132 3.78 14.73 14.77
N ASN A 133 3.08 15.13 13.71
CA ASN A 133 2.95 16.54 13.35
C ASN A 133 2.27 17.36 14.46
N LEU A 134 1.17 16.86 15.02
CA LEU A 134 0.46 17.52 16.12
C LEU A 134 1.31 17.55 17.40
N ALA A 135 2.00 16.45 17.71
CA ALA A 135 2.89 16.34 18.86
C ALA A 135 4.04 17.36 18.78
N PHE A 136 4.69 17.47 17.61
CA PHE A 136 5.74 18.44 17.36
C PHE A 136 5.26 19.88 17.58
N ASN A 137 4.15 20.26 16.95
CA ASN A 137 3.61 21.63 17.04
C ASN A 137 3.11 22.00 18.45
N SER A 138 2.94 21.01 19.34
CA SER A 138 2.49 21.22 20.71
C SER A 138 3.56 20.92 21.76
N GLY A 139 4.80 20.66 21.35
CA GLY A 139 5.90 20.32 22.24
C GLY A 139 5.64 19.05 23.07
N LYS A 140 4.88 18.10 22.52
CA LYS A 140 4.59 16.82 23.17
C LYS A 140 5.53 15.74 22.64
N HIS A 141 6.04 14.93 23.55
CA HIS A 141 6.81 13.72 23.23
C HIS A 141 6.15 12.52 23.89
N GLN A 142 6.39 11.32 23.36
CA GLN A 142 5.95 10.08 23.98
C GLN A 142 6.73 9.88 25.28
N LYS A 143 6.02 9.63 26.38
CA LYS A 143 6.64 9.44 27.70
C LYS A 143 7.25 8.03 27.79
N ALA A 144 8.25 7.85 28.64
CA ALA A 144 8.79 6.53 28.94
C ALA A 144 7.67 5.62 29.49
N GLY A 145 7.54 4.41 28.92
CA GLY A 145 6.52 3.44 29.30
C GLY A 145 5.10 3.71 28.76
N GLU A 146 4.86 4.85 28.12
CA GLU A 146 3.57 5.15 27.50
C GLU A 146 3.43 4.32 26.21
N ASP A 147 2.33 3.56 26.09
CA ASP A 147 2.06 2.85 24.86
C ASP A 147 1.69 3.81 23.73
N ARG A 148 1.73 3.33 22.49
CA ARG A 148 1.51 4.20 21.32
C ARG A 148 0.08 4.73 21.25
N ALA A 149 -0.93 3.96 21.65
CA ALA A 149 -2.32 4.39 21.62
C ALA A 149 -2.60 5.45 22.68
N GLN A 150 -2.03 5.31 23.88
CA GLN A 150 -2.06 6.33 24.94
C GLN A 150 -1.42 7.63 24.48
N PHE A 151 -0.25 7.55 23.83
CA PHE A 151 0.40 8.72 23.25
C PHE A 151 -0.50 9.42 22.22
N ILE A 152 -1.10 8.66 21.30
CA ILE A 152 -2.05 9.18 20.31
C ILE A 152 -3.24 9.84 21.02
N ALA A 153 -3.86 9.20 22.01
CA ALA A 153 -5.01 9.77 22.73
C ALA A 153 -4.66 11.13 23.36
N ARG A 154 -3.50 11.22 24.00
CA ARG A 154 -3.02 12.44 24.65
C ARG A 154 -2.63 13.54 23.66
N VAL A 155 -2.06 13.19 22.51
CA VAL A 155 -1.71 14.16 21.47
C VAL A 155 -2.95 14.64 20.74
N TRP A 156 -3.97 13.81 20.53
CA TRP A 156 -5.18 14.25 19.85
C TRP A 156 -6.14 15.01 20.75
N SER A 157 -6.04 14.89 22.08
CA SER A 157 -6.89 15.67 23.01
C SER A 157 -6.65 17.19 22.97
N ILE A 158 -5.50 17.63 22.43
CA ILE A 158 -5.19 19.05 22.18
C ILE A 158 -5.60 19.53 20.79
N ALA A 159 -6.05 18.65 19.91
CA ALA A 159 -6.49 19.05 18.58
C ALA A 159 -7.63 20.09 18.72
N PRO A 160 -7.59 21.19 17.94
CA PRO A 160 -8.52 22.29 18.12
C PRO A 160 -9.95 21.82 17.96
N ALA A 161 -10.90 22.44 18.68
CA ALA A 161 -12.31 22.05 18.66
C ALA A 161 -12.90 21.95 17.23
N ARG A 162 -12.39 22.74 16.27
CA ARG A 162 -12.76 22.65 14.85
C ARG A 162 -12.43 21.30 14.19
N ALA A 163 -11.42 20.57 14.68
CA ALA A 163 -11.12 19.20 14.29
C ALA A 163 -12.17 18.20 14.80
N TRP A 164 -12.90 18.57 15.85
CA TRP A 164 -13.89 17.74 16.54
C TRP A 164 -15.33 18.20 16.35
N ARG A 165 -15.58 19.23 15.52
CA ARG A 165 -16.94 19.60 15.12
C ARG A 165 -17.48 18.50 14.21
N MET A 166 -17.82 17.36 14.80
CA MET A 166 -18.60 16.33 14.14
C MET A 166 -19.92 16.97 13.73
N PRO A 167 -20.50 16.60 12.57
CA PRO A 167 -21.77 17.15 12.17
C PRO A 167 -22.78 16.89 13.29
N SER A 168 -23.22 17.95 13.98
CA SER A 168 -24.41 17.89 14.83
C SER A 168 -25.53 17.41 13.92
N LYS A 169 -26.27 16.37 14.31
CA LYS A 169 -27.40 15.81 13.54
C LYS A 169 -28.12 16.93 12.79
N THR A 170 -27.96 16.97 11.48
CA THR A 170 -28.74 17.88 10.66
C THR A 170 -30.19 17.43 10.76
N SER A 171 -31.10 18.39 10.86
CA SER A 171 -32.55 18.17 11.00
C SER A 171 -33.18 17.36 9.85
N SER A 172 -32.42 17.03 8.81
CA SER A 172 -32.86 16.27 7.64
C SER A 172 -32.62 14.75 7.71
N GLY A 173 -32.04 14.21 8.80
CA GLY A 173 -32.04 12.76 9.10
C GLY A 173 -31.38 11.81 8.07
N THR A 174 -30.68 12.32 7.06
CA THR A 174 -30.25 11.56 5.87
C THR A 174 -28.74 11.39 5.73
N TYR A 175 -27.94 11.99 6.62
CA TYR A 175 -26.53 11.61 6.73
C TYR A 175 -26.47 10.34 7.58
N PRO A 176 -25.94 9.23 7.06
CA PRO A 176 -25.76 8.07 7.90
C PRO A 176 -24.86 8.45 9.09
N ASP A 177 -25.13 7.90 10.28
CA ASP A 177 -24.26 8.00 11.47
C ASP A 177 -22.95 7.21 11.23
N PHE A 178 -22.24 7.45 10.12
CA PHE A 178 -21.18 6.57 9.62
C PHE A 178 -19.77 6.94 10.11
N ILE A 179 -19.54 8.18 10.57
CA ILE A 179 -18.27 8.54 11.21
C ILE A 179 -18.44 8.30 12.70
N SER A 180 -17.97 7.13 13.14
CA SER A 180 -17.97 6.70 14.53
C SER A 180 -17.34 7.73 15.47
N THR A 181 -17.79 7.72 16.74
CA THR A 181 -17.20 8.45 17.86
C THR A 181 -15.87 7.85 18.34
N ARG A 182 -15.32 6.85 17.65
CA ARG A 182 -14.02 6.25 17.98
C ARG A 182 -12.94 7.32 18.03
N SER A 183 -12.20 7.33 19.14
CA SER A 183 -11.03 8.17 19.27
C SER A 183 -9.92 7.74 18.28
N PRO A 184 -9.01 8.64 17.88
CA PRO A 184 -7.85 8.30 17.06
C PRO A 184 -7.02 7.14 17.62
N ALA A 185 -6.89 7.08 18.95
CA ALA A 185 -6.20 6.00 19.64
C ALA A 185 -6.88 4.65 19.43
N ARG A 186 -8.22 4.61 19.49
CA ARG A 186 -8.98 3.38 19.24
C ARG A 186 -8.86 2.95 17.78
N LEU A 187 -8.98 3.88 16.82
CA LEU A 187 -8.79 3.59 15.40
C LEU A 187 -7.39 3.03 15.12
N PHE A 188 -6.35 3.65 15.69
CA PHE A 188 -4.98 3.16 15.55
C PHE A 188 -4.80 1.75 16.14
N SER A 189 -5.38 1.48 17.32
CA SER A 189 -5.34 0.17 17.96
C SER A 189 -6.05 -0.88 17.09
N ASP A 190 -7.29 -0.61 16.66
CA ASP A 190 -8.08 -1.55 15.85
C ASP A 190 -7.41 -1.83 14.49
N LEU A 191 -6.85 -0.81 13.83
CA LEU A 191 -6.06 -0.99 12.60
C LEU A 191 -4.81 -1.84 12.85
N SER A 192 -4.14 -1.65 13.99
CA SER A 192 -2.96 -2.45 14.35
C SER A 192 -3.36 -3.91 14.59
N GLU A 193 -4.45 -4.18 15.32
CA GLU A 193 -4.95 -5.53 15.53
C GLU A 193 -5.40 -6.21 14.23
N PHE A 194 -6.01 -5.46 13.30
CA PHE A 194 -6.33 -5.94 11.96
C PHE A 194 -5.06 -6.33 11.17
N LEU A 195 -4.02 -5.50 11.23
CA LEU A 195 -2.73 -5.76 10.56
C LEU A 195 -1.89 -6.88 11.21
N HIS A 196 -2.25 -7.32 12.42
CA HIS A 196 -1.70 -8.53 13.06
C HIS A 196 -2.62 -9.76 12.89
N GLY A 197 -3.74 -9.62 12.17
CA GLY A 197 -4.70 -10.69 11.94
C GLY A 197 -5.54 -11.09 13.17
N ARG A 198 -5.59 -10.23 14.19
CA ARG A 198 -6.35 -10.46 15.43
C ARG A 198 -7.75 -9.87 15.39
N LEU A 199 -7.98 -8.92 14.47
CA LEU A 199 -9.30 -8.33 14.20
C LEU A 199 -9.76 -8.69 12.79
N TYR A 200 -11.04 -9.05 12.62
CA TYR A 200 -11.69 -9.38 11.34
C TYR A 200 -10.98 -10.45 10.49
N PRO A 201 -10.64 -11.63 11.03
CA PRO A 201 -9.97 -12.70 10.27
C PRO A 201 -10.75 -13.16 9.03
N GLN A 202 -12.08 -13.08 9.02
CA GLN A 202 -12.90 -13.41 7.86
C GLN A 202 -12.76 -12.36 6.75
N ALA A 203 -12.48 -11.10 7.07
CA ALA A 203 -12.17 -10.10 6.04
C ALA A 203 -10.85 -10.40 5.32
N LEU A 204 -9.87 -10.95 6.05
CA LEU A 204 -8.62 -11.44 5.47
C LEU A 204 -8.85 -12.69 4.61
N ALA A 205 -9.70 -13.60 5.09
CA ALA A 205 -10.13 -14.79 4.34
C ALA A 205 -10.84 -14.42 3.03
N TRP A 206 -11.70 -13.41 3.07
CA TRP A 206 -12.45 -12.93 1.92
C TRP A 206 -11.54 -12.42 0.78
N ASP A 207 -10.53 -11.60 1.11
CA ASP A 207 -9.54 -11.13 0.13
C ASP A 207 -8.60 -12.25 -0.34
N ALA A 208 -8.09 -13.05 0.59
CA ALA A 208 -7.11 -14.06 0.25
C ALA A 208 -7.75 -15.27 -0.47
N ARG A 209 -8.74 -15.90 0.14
CA ARG A 209 -9.24 -17.26 -0.18
C ARG A 209 -10.45 -17.26 -1.09
N GLN A 210 -11.43 -16.40 -0.77
CA GLN A 210 -12.71 -16.35 -1.47
C GLN A 210 -12.65 -15.54 -2.77
N LEU A 211 -11.47 -15.04 -3.14
CA LEU A 211 -11.24 -14.28 -4.38
C LEU A 211 -12.24 -13.13 -4.56
N LEU A 212 -12.58 -12.50 -3.43
CA LEU A 212 -13.53 -11.41 -3.34
C LEU A 212 -14.96 -11.81 -3.76
N ALA A 213 -15.35 -13.07 -3.56
CA ALA A 213 -16.68 -13.57 -3.89
C ALA A 213 -17.78 -12.66 -3.31
N PRO A 214 -18.79 -12.28 -4.12
CA PRO A 214 -19.89 -11.43 -3.65
C PRO A 214 -20.66 -12.04 -2.47
N GLU A 215 -20.83 -13.36 -2.46
CA GLU A 215 -21.53 -14.10 -1.40
C GLU A 215 -20.84 -13.96 -0.04
N GLY A 216 -19.50 -13.84 -0.02
CA GLY A 216 -18.71 -13.58 1.18
C GLY A 216 -18.68 -12.11 1.64
N PHE A 217 -19.15 -11.18 0.81
CA PHE A 217 -19.16 -9.76 1.15
C PHE A 217 -20.16 -9.43 2.29
N THR A 218 -21.18 -10.27 2.46
CA THR A 218 -22.22 -10.10 3.50
C THR A 218 -21.72 -10.38 4.92
N HIS A 219 -20.50 -10.91 5.09
CA HIS A 219 -19.91 -11.10 6.41
C HIS A 219 -19.72 -9.76 7.13
N ALA A 220 -20.29 -9.66 8.34
CA ALA A 220 -20.20 -8.48 9.19
C ALA A 220 -18.75 -8.00 9.40
N GLU A 221 -17.77 -8.91 9.38
CA GLU A 221 -16.35 -8.58 9.50
C GLU A 221 -15.77 -7.86 8.28
N VAL A 222 -16.15 -8.23 7.05
CA VAL A 222 -15.73 -7.53 5.82
C VAL A 222 -16.25 -6.09 5.87
N SER A 223 -17.55 -5.94 6.16
CA SER A 223 -18.17 -4.62 6.35
C SER A 223 -17.53 -3.83 7.50
N GLY A 224 -17.17 -4.51 8.60
CA GLY A 224 -16.47 -3.93 9.74
C GLY A 224 -15.07 -3.41 9.38
N ALA A 225 -14.31 -4.16 8.57
CA ALA A 225 -13.00 -3.75 8.09
C ALA A 225 -13.09 -2.52 7.14
N TYR A 226 -14.03 -2.52 6.20
CA TYR A 226 -14.29 -1.33 5.36
C TYR A 226 -14.67 -0.11 6.19
N ARG A 227 -15.55 -0.29 7.19
CA ARG A 227 -15.96 0.80 8.08
C ARG A 227 -14.77 1.33 8.90
N LEU A 228 -13.94 0.46 9.46
CA LEU A 228 -12.73 0.84 10.19
C LEU A 228 -11.78 1.68 9.32
N ILE A 229 -11.55 1.25 8.06
CA ILE A 229 -10.71 1.99 7.10
C ILE A 229 -11.35 3.33 6.73
N ALA A 230 -12.66 3.37 6.50
CA ALA A 230 -13.38 4.59 6.16
C ALA A 230 -13.41 5.61 7.30
N GLU A 231 -13.62 5.17 8.54
CA GLU A 231 -13.55 6.03 9.74
C GLU A 231 -12.14 6.65 9.89
N ALA A 232 -11.10 5.85 9.66
CA ALA A 232 -9.72 6.33 9.66
C ALA A 232 -9.45 7.34 8.52
N CYS A 233 -10.02 7.11 7.32
CA CYS A 233 -9.97 8.08 6.21
C CYS A 233 -10.67 9.40 6.56
N ALA A 234 -11.85 9.32 7.17
CA ALA A 234 -12.62 10.49 7.59
C ALA A 234 -11.87 11.31 8.66
N LEU A 235 -11.21 10.64 9.62
CA LEU A 235 -10.34 11.31 10.60
C LEU A 235 -9.20 12.08 9.90
N VAL A 236 -8.48 11.42 9.00
CA VAL A 236 -7.35 12.03 8.28
C VAL A 236 -7.81 13.19 7.39
N ILE A 237 -8.94 13.05 6.70
CA ILE A 237 -9.51 14.14 5.90
C ILE A 237 -9.94 15.30 6.78
N THR A 238 -10.61 15.04 7.91
CA THR A 238 -11.01 16.10 8.84
C THR A 238 -9.80 16.86 9.36
N TRP A 239 -8.70 16.17 9.68
CA TRP A 239 -7.45 16.81 10.06
C TRP A 239 -6.82 17.61 8.91
N LEU A 240 -6.80 17.06 7.69
CA LEU A 240 -6.32 17.76 6.50
C LEU A 240 -7.11 19.05 6.23
N ARG A 241 -8.43 19.06 6.46
CA ARG A 241 -9.25 20.29 6.37
C ARG A 241 -8.72 21.38 7.29
N VAL A 242 -8.44 21.02 8.54
CA VAL A 242 -7.88 21.94 9.54
C VAL A 242 -6.53 22.49 9.08
N CYS A 243 -5.65 21.62 8.58
CA CYS A 243 -4.32 22.03 8.12
C CYS A 243 -4.38 22.90 6.84
N VAL A 244 -5.27 22.60 5.90
CA VAL A 244 -5.47 23.39 4.68
C VAL A 244 -6.05 24.76 5.02
N ALA A 245 -7.03 24.83 5.93
CA ALA A 245 -7.59 26.10 6.40
C ALA A 245 -6.52 26.96 7.10
N SER A 246 -5.71 26.38 7.99
CA SER A 246 -4.55 27.06 8.59
C SER A 246 -3.57 27.58 7.53
N HIS A 247 -3.20 26.75 6.55
CA HIS A 247 -2.27 27.17 5.51
C HIS A 247 -2.84 28.32 4.66
N ALA A 248 -4.14 28.28 4.36
CA ALA A 248 -4.82 29.36 3.65
C ALA A 248 -4.83 30.64 4.46
N HIS A 249 -5.09 30.57 5.76
CA HIS A 249 -5.05 31.71 6.68
C HIS A 249 -3.66 32.35 6.69
N GLU A 250 -2.62 31.56 6.96
CA GLU A 250 -1.21 32.01 7.01
C GLU A 250 -0.73 32.58 5.68
N SER A 251 -1.29 32.11 4.56
CA SER A 251 -0.98 32.63 3.21
C SER A 251 -1.84 33.82 2.79
N GLY A 252 -2.68 34.38 3.68
CA GLY A 252 -3.59 35.50 3.39
C GLY A 252 -4.74 35.15 2.43
N LYS A 253 -4.98 33.86 2.15
CA LYS A 253 -6.01 33.37 1.21
C LYS A 253 -7.34 33.08 1.93
N LEU A 254 -7.88 34.09 2.62
CA LEU A 254 -9.06 33.97 3.49
C LEU A 254 -10.33 33.42 2.79
N ARG A 255 -10.46 33.61 1.47
CA ARG A 255 -11.57 33.01 0.69
C ARG A 255 -11.47 31.48 0.65
N ILE A 256 -10.27 30.94 0.54
CA ILE A 256 -10.03 29.49 0.55
C ILE A 256 -10.33 28.94 1.94
N GLU A 257 -9.80 29.59 2.99
CA GLU A 257 -10.07 29.23 4.39
C GLU A 257 -11.57 29.11 4.66
N ARG A 258 -12.35 30.17 4.39
CA ARG A 258 -13.82 30.15 4.57
C ARG A 258 -14.50 29.05 3.78
N SER A 259 -14.05 28.78 2.55
CA SER A 259 -14.62 27.71 1.72
C SER A 259 -14.37 26.33 2.35
N ILE A 260 -13.18 26.10 2.91
CA ILE A 260 -12.84 24.83 3.58
C ILE A 260 -13.59 24.64 4.89
N ASP A 261 -13.79 25.71 5.65
CA ASP A 261 -14.58 25.68 6.90
C ASP A 261 -16.04 25.34 6.64
N LEU A 262 -16.58 25.75 5.49
CA LEU A 262 -17.96 25.45 5.07
C LEU A 262 -18.12 24.07 4.44
N LEU A 263 -17.05 23.34 4.15
CA LEU A 263 -17.17 21.99 3.60
C LEU A 263 -17.90 21.06 4.61
N PRO A 264 -18.81 20.19 4.16
CA PRO A 264 -19.38 19.19 5.04
C PRO A 264 -18.33 18.12 5.40
N HIS A 265 -18.52 17.43 6.54
CA HIS A 265 -17.60 16.36 6.98
C HIS A 265 -17.69 15.09 6.14
N GLY A 266 -18.87 14.83 5.58
CA GLY A 266 -19.09 13.79 4.58
C GLY A 266 -19.95 14.36 3.47
N ILE A 267 -19.72 13.89 2.26
CA ILE A 267 -20.51 14.28 1.09
C ILE A 267 -21.15 13.02 0.54
N PRO A 268 -22.46 13.03 0.20
CA PRO A 268 -23.06 11.94 -0.58
C PRO A 268 -22.33 11.84 -1.92
N ALA A 269 -21.37 10.93 -2.02
CA ALA A 269 -20.46 10.85 -3.16
C ALA A 269 -20.87 9.78 -4.18
N GLY A 270 -22.17 9.48 -4.27
CA GLY A 270 -22.70 8.39 -5.11
C GLY A 270 -22.33 6.99 -4.60
N GLN A 271 -22.90 5.97 -5.25
CA GLN A 271 -22.70 4.56 -4.88
C GLN A 271 -21.83 3.80 -5.89
N ASN A 272 -21.51 4.42 -7.02
CA ASN A 272 -20.80 3.74 -8.08
C ASN A 272 -19.33 3.49 -7.70
N PRO A 273 -18.82 2.27 -7.90
CA PRO A 273 -17.39 2.01 -7.77
C PRO A 273 -16.62 2.83 -8.83
N PRO A 274 -15.35 3.16 -8.57
CA PRO A 274 -14.52 3.82 -9.58
C PRO A 274 -14.33 2.91 -10.80
N PRO A 275 -14.08 3.46 -12.00
CA PRO A 275 -13.87 2.66 -13.19
C PRO A 275 -12.72 1.67 -13.02
N ARG A 276 -12.87 0.44 -13.53
CA ARG A 276 -11.90 -0.66 -13.35
C ARG A 276 -10.45 -0.28 -13.72
N TYR A 277 -10.30 0.46 -14.81
CA TYR A 277 -8.99 0.88 -15.30
C TYR A 277 -8.25 1.81 -14.33
N SER A 278 -8.96 2.46 -13.39
CA SER A 278 -8.38 3.34 -12.38
C SER A 278 -7.82 2.61 -11.15
N ILE A 279 -8.12 1.31 -11.01
CA ILE A 279 -7.68 0.50 -9.86
C ILE A 279 -6.64 -0.58 -10.22
N TYR A 280 -6.52 -0.95 -11.50
CA TYR A 280 -5.57 -1.98 -11.97
C TYR A 280 -4.11 -1.63 -11.72
N PRO A 281 -3.23 -2.62 -11.50
CA PRO A 281 -1.80 -2.39 -11.27
C PRO A 281 -1.11 -1.71 -12.46
N LEU A 282 -0.03 -0.97 -12.22
CA LEU A 282 0.70 -0.25 -13.27
C LEU A 282 1.69 -1.15 -14.02
N VAL A 283 1.18 -2.15 -14.73
CA VAL A 283 1.96 -2.99 -15.65
C VAL A 283 1.55 -2.74 -17.11
N PRO A 284 2.44 -2.99 -18.09
CA PRO A 284 2.19 -2.70 -19.51
C PRO A 284 0.87 -3.25 -20.07
N HIS A 285 0.46 -4.43 -19.61
CA HIS A 285 -0.72 -5.13 -20.13
C HIS A 285 -2.01 -4.86 -19.32
N THR A 286 -1.97 -4.05 -18.25
CA THR A 286 -3.18 -3.64 -17.50
C THR A 286 -3.30 -2.12 -17.37
N GLY A 287 -2.79 -1.53 -16.28
CA GLY A 287 -2.93 -0.11 -15.95
C GLY A 287 -2.10 0.84 -16.81
N LEU A 288 -1.14 0.34 -17.59
CA LEU A 288 -0.33 1.12 -18.52
C LEU A 288 -0.69 0.89 -19.99
N ARG A 289 -1.80 0.20 -20.28
CA ARG A 289 -2.28 0.05 -21.67
C ARG A 289 -2.58 1.42 -22.27
N PRO A 290 -2.29 1.66 -23.57
CA PRO A 290 -2.52 2.95 -24.21
C PRO A 290 -3.95 3.49 -24.06
N GLU A 291 -4.95 2.62 -24.11
CA GLU A 291 -6.36 3.00 -23.89
C GLU A 291 -6.64 3.48 -22.46
N VAL A 292 -5.99 2.87 -21.47
CA VAL A 292 -6.12 3.26 -20.06
C VAL A 292 -5.44 4.62 -19.86
N LEU A 293 -4.24 4.80 -20.39
CA LEU A 293 -3.51 6.06 -20.29
C LEU A 293 -4.29 7.24 -20.92
N ARG A 294 -4.98 7.03 -22.04
CA ARG A 294 -5.86 8.05 -22.63
C ARG A 294 -7.01 8.42 -21.70
N ASN A 295 -7.69 7.44 -21.12
CA ASN A 295 -8.78 7.69 -20.16
C ASN A 295 -8.29 8.41 -18.90
N LEU A 296 -7.09 8.07 -18.42
CA LEU A 296 -6.45 8.75 -17.28
C LEU A 296 -6.08 10.20 -17.62
N ALA A 297 -5.57 10.46 -18.84
CA ALA A 297 -5.24 11.80 -19.32
C ALA A 297 -6.48 12.71 -19.37
N THR A 298 -7.64 12.18 -19.74
CA THR A 298 -8.90 12.94 -19.75
C THR A 298 -9.25 13.49 -18.37
N ALA A 299 -9.10 12.70 -17.30
CA ALA A 299 -9.37 13.17 -15.94
C ALA A 299 -8.41 14.28 -15.52
N GLN A 300 -7.13 14.18 -15.87
CA GLN A 300 -6.16 15.24 -15.61
C GLN A 300 -6.55 16.54 -16.32
N HIS A 301 -6.88 16.47 -17.60
CA HIS A 301 -7.33 17.63 -18.38
C HIS A 301 -8.58 18.29 -17.78
N ILE A 302 -9.57 17.50 -17.32
CA ILE A 302 -10.76 18.02 -16.65
C ILE A 302 -10.39 18.77 -15.36
N VAL A 303 -9.50 18.21 -14.52
CA VAL A 303 -9.04 18.88 -13.29
C VAL A 303 -8.33 20.20 -13.62
N ASP A 304 -7.48 20.20 -14.65
CA ASP A 304 -6.74 21.39 -15.07
C ASP A 304 -7.67 22.49 -15.57
N ALA A 305 -8.67 22.15 -16.39
CA ALA A 305 -9.69 23.07 -16.86
C ALA A 305 -10.49 23.67 -15.68
N ILE A 306 -10.90 22.85 -14.71
CA ILE A 306 -11.59 23.33 -13.48
C ILE A 306 -10.70 24.29 -12.68
N LEU A 307 -9.41 23.99 -12.54
CA LEU A 307 -8.45 24.86 -11.87
C LEU A 307 -8.23 26.18 -12.62
N GLY A 308 -8.29 26.16 -13.95
CA GLY A 308 -8.29 27.33 -14.83
C GLY A 308 -9.58 28.16 -14.79
N GLY A 309 -10.62 27.70 -14.08
CA GLY A 309 -11.92 28.38 -14.00
C GLY A 309 -12.87 28.03 -15.15
N GLU A 310 -12.53 27.05 -15.96
CA GLU A 310 -13.35 26.56 -17.06
C GLU A 310 -14.42 25.57 -16.59
N ARG A 311 -15.37 25.30 -17.48
CA ARG A 311 -16.40 24.27 -17.31
C ARG A 311 -16.19 23.21 -18.38
N PRO A 312 -15.31 22.22 -18.16
CA PRO A 312 -15.16 21.13 -19.12
C PRO A 312 -16.50 20.38 -19.18
N ALA A 313 -17.08 20.23 -20.38
CA ALA A 313 -18.47 19.83 -20.63
C ALA A 313 -19.58 20.91 -20.44
N GLY A 314 -19.22 22.20 -20.32
CA GLY A 314 -20.19 23.31 -20.29
C GLY A 314 -21.01 23.41 -19.00
N ARG A 315 -20.70 22.59 -17.99
CA ARG A 315 -21.43 22.53 -16.71
C ARG A 315 -20.48 22.41 -15.51
N LEU A 316 -21.05 22.54 -14.32
CA LEU A 316 -20.38 22.14 -13.07
C LEU A 316 -20.57 20.64 -12.85
N TYR A 317 -19.61 20.04 -12.14
CA TYR A 317 -19.71 18.67 -11.66
C TYR A 317 -20.33 18.65 -10.28
N ASN A 318 -21.17 17.65 -10.00
CA ASN A 318 -21.59 17.39 -8.63
C ASN A 318 -20.42 16.80 -7.83
N ASP A 319 -20.54 16.77 -6.51
CA ASP A 319 -19.42 16.35 -5.64
C ASP A 319 -18.97 14.90 -5.87
N GLY A 320 -19.91 14.01 -6.20
CA GLY A 320 -19.60 12.61 -6.52
C GLY A 320 -18.79 12.47 -7.80
N GLU A 321 -19.19 13.19 -8.86
CA GLU A 321 -18.44 13.25 -10.11
C GLU A 321 -17.05 13.88 -9.91
N LEU A 322 -16.97 14.96 -9.13
CA LEU A 322 -15.71 15.63 -8.85
C LEU A 322 -14.75 14.73 -8.05
N LEU A 323 -15.28 13.95 -7.10
CA LEU A 323 -14.52 12.92 -6.40
C LEU A 323 -13.97 11.88 -7.38
N ASP A 324 -14.79 11.35 -8.28
CA ASP A 324 -14.35 10.37 -9.26
C ASP A 324 -13.25 10.93 -10.17
N ILE A 325 -13.44 12.14 -10.68
CA ILE A 325 -12.45 12.84 -11.50
C ILE A 325 -11.12 13.00 -10.73
N CYS A 326 -11.16 13.47 -9.48
CA CYS A 326 -9.95 13.66 -8.67
C CYS A 326 -9.27 12.35 -8.28
N PHE A 327 -10.06 11.29 -8.04
CA PHE A 327 -9.56 9.94 -7.80
C PHE A 327 -8.82 9.42 -9.04
N ILE A 328 -9.42 9.56 -10.23
CA ILE A 328 -8.83 9.12 -11.50
C ILE A 328 -7.61 9.97 -11.86
N GLU A 329 -7.63 11.29 -11.63
CA GLU A 329 -6.45 12.15 -11.86
C GLU A 329 -5.28 11.79 -10.92
N THR A 330 -5.55 11.40 -9.66
CA THR A 330 -4.51 10.87 -8.78
C THR A 330 -3.90 9.60 -9.36
N ARG A 331 -4.73 8.72 -9.95
CA ARG A 331 -4.25 7.55 -10.66
C ARG A 331 -3.43 7.91 -11.90
N ALA A 332 -3.85 8.93 -12.65
CA ALA A 332 -3.17 9.41 -13.84
C ALA A 332 -1.74 9.83 -13.54
N ARG A 333 -1.51 10.63 -12.49
CA ARG A 333 -0.15 11.02 -12.08
C ARG A 333 0.74 9.84 -11.72
N ALA A 334 0.21 8.81 -11.04
CA ALA A 334 0.98 7.59 -10.77
C ALA A 334 1.34 6.85 -12.08
N ALA A 335 0.38 6.71 -13.00
CA ALA A 335 0.60 6.04 -14.28
C ALA A 335 1.62 6.77 -15.16
N PHE A 336 1.52 8.10 -15.27
CA PHE A 336 2.48 8.90 -16.04
C PHE A 336 3.87 8.89 -15.39
N GLY A 337 3.95 8.92 -14.05
CA GLY A 337 5.21 8.72 -13.33
C GLY A 337 5.85 7.37 -13.64
N ALA A 338 5.07 6.28 -13.66
CA ALA A 338 5.56 4.95 -14.01
C ALA A 338 6.03 4.86 -15.48
N VAL A 339 5.29 5.46 -16.43
CA VAL A 339 5.72 5.53 -17.84
C VAL A 339 7.05 6.28 -17.95
N GLU A 340 7.22 7.38 -17.22
CA GLU A 340 8.46 8.14 -17.22
C GLU A 340 9.62 7.36 -16.59
N ALA A 341 9.35 6.60 -15.52
CA ALA A 341 10.33 5.69 -14.92
C ALA A 341 10.82 4.64 -15.94
N LEU A 342 9.90 4.00 -16.67
CA LEU A 342 10.26 3.03 -17.71
C LEU A 342 11.11 3.64 -18.84
N LYS A 343 10.85 4.90 -19.21
CA LYS A 343 11.70 5.62 -20.18
C LYS A 343 13.10 5.85 -19.62
N ARG A 344 13.21 6.29 -18.37
CA ARG A 344 14.51 6.51 -17.70
C ARG A 344 15.30 5.21 -17.57
N GLU A 345 14.65 4.11 -17.22
CA GLU A 345 15.25 2.78 -17.19
C GLU A 345 15.77 2.36 -18.58
N LYS A 346 14.98 2.60 -19.64
CA LYS A 346 15.42 2.34 -21.02
C LYS A 346 16.65 3.17 -21.39
N VAL A 347 16.72 4.43 -20.99
CA VAL A 347 17.90 5.29 -21.21
C VAL A 347 19.11 4.76 -20.43
N ARG A 348 18.93 4.41 -19.15
CA ARG A 348 20.02 3.95 -18.26
C ARG A 348 20.60 2.60 -18.67
N TRP A 349 19.76 1.66 -19.12
CA TRP A 349 20.17 0.29 -19.41
C TRP A 349 20.14 -0.10 -20.89
N GLY A 350 19.80 0.84 -21.78
CA GLY A 350 19.75 0.68 -23.24
C GLY A 350 18.52 -0.10 -23.75
N LYS A 351 18.21 -1.26 -23.16
CA LYS A 351 17.03 -2.06 -23.50
C LYS A 351 16.16 -2.27 -22.26
N LEU A 352 14.89 -1.89 -22.38
CA LEU A 352 13.88 -2.22 -21.37
C LEU A 352 13.53 -3.72 -21.48
N ASN A 353 13.77 -4.46 -20.41
CA ASN A 353 13.42 -5.88 -20.34
C ASN A 353 12.01 -6.05 -19.74
N LEU A 354 10.99 -5.84 -20.57
CA LEU A 354 9.60 -6.03 -20.15
C LEU A 354 9.30 -7.49 -19.77
N ASP A 355 9.97 -8.45 -20.41
CA ASP A 355 9.83 -9.88 -20.07
C ASP A 355 10.27 -10.14 -18.63
N TYR A 356 11.37 -9.52 -18.19
CA TYR A 356 11.82 -9.61 -16.80
C TYR A 356 10.81 -9.04 -15.80
N LEU A 357 10.18 -7.90 -16.12
CA LEU A 357 9.12 -7.33 -15.27
C LEU A 357 7.92 -8.28 -15.18
N LEU A 358 7.50 -8.87 -16.31
CA LEU A 358 6.42 -9.86 -16.36
C LEU A 358 6.77 -11.14 -15.60
N HIS A 359 8.04 -11.60 -15.67
CA HIS A 359 8.48 -12.75 -14.88
C HIS A 359 8.40 -12.47 -13.38
N ARG A 360 8.86 -11.29 -12.93
CA ARG A 360 8.74 -10.87 -11.51
C ARG A 360 7.31 -10.78 -11.05
N GLU A 361 6.42 -10.20 -11.87
CA GLU A 361 4.99 -10.15 -11.59
C GLU A 361 4.41 -11.55 -11.35
N ASN A 362 4.72 -12.50 -12.23
CA ASN A 362 4.27 -13.87 -12.08
C ASN A 362 4.77 -14.49 -10.77
N HIS A 363 5.98 -14.20 -10.32
CA HIS A 363 6.48 -14.70 -9.03
C HIS A 363 5.63 -14.16 -7.87
N TYR A 364 5.31 -12.87 -7.86
CA TYR A 364 4.49 -12.28 -6.81
C TYR A 364 3.07 -12.82 -6.81
N ILE A 365 2.48 -12.97 -8.00
CA ILE A 365 1.16 -13.59 -8.18
C ILE A 365 1.20 -15.01 -7.61
N ILE A 366 2.11 -15.86 -8.10
CA ILE A 366 2.21 -17.26 -7.69
C ILE A 366 2.47 -17.39 -6.18
N SER A 367 3.41 -16.63 -5.61
CA SER A 367 3.68 -16.64 -4.17
C SER A 367 2.44 -16.27 -3.35
N SER A 368 1.73 -15.21 -3.75
CA SER A 368 0.53 -14.77 -3.05
C SER A 368 -0.61 -15.77 -3.17
N GLU A 369 -0.78 -16.42 -4.32
CA GLU A 369 -1.82 -17.41 -4.55
C GLU A 369 -1.51 -18.76 -3.90
N MET A 370 -0.23 -19.16 -3.81
CA MET A 370 0.21 -20.29 -3.00
C MET A 370 -0.11 -20.08 -1.51
N ALA A 371 0.21 -18.90 -0.97
CA ALA A 371 -0.11 -18.58 0.42
C ALA A 371 -1.63 -18.48 0.66
N SER A 372 -2.37 -17.89 -0.29
CA SER A 372 -3.84 -17.85 -0.27
C SER A 372 -4.45 -19.25 -0.22
N ILE A 373 -4.03 -20.16 -1.10
CA ILE A 373 -4.63 -21.49 -1.14
C ILE A 373 -4.21 -22.35 0.06
N ALA A 374 -2.95 -22.24 0.49
CA ALA A 374 -2.50 -22.87 1.73
C ALA A 374 -3.29 -22.35 2.95
N SER A 375 -3.62 -21.05 2.98
CA SER A 375 -4.47 -20.50 4.04
C SER A 375 -5.89 -21.09 4.06
N GLN A 376 -6.41 -21.51 2.91
CA GLN A 376 -7.73 -22.13 2.78
C GLN A 376 -7.73 -23.57 3.30
N TRP A 377 -6.59 -24.26 3.21
CA TRP A 377 -6.44 -25.64 3.65
C TRP A 377 -6.05 -25.77 5.13
N GLU A 378 -5.72 -24.66 5.76
CA GLU A 378 -5.39 -24.59 7.18
C GLU A 378 -6.49 -23.89 7.99
N SER A 379 -6.40 -24.05 9.31
CA SER A 379 -7.28 -23.40 10.30
C SER A 379 -6.48 -22.51 11.26
N GLY A 380 -7.20 -21.70 12.06
CA GLY A 380 -6.62 -20.90 13.13
C GLY A 380 -5.58 -19.88 12.66
N GLU A 381 -4.51 -19.75 13.42
CA GLU A 381 -3.47 -18.72 13.30
C GLU A 381 -2.63 -18.91 12.05
N ILE A 382 -2.37 -20.16 11.63
CA ILE A 382 -1.66 -20.46 10.37
C ILE A 382 -2.47 -19.93 9.18
N SER A 383 -3.76 -20.26 9.15
CA SER A 383 -4.68 -19.80 8.12
C SER A 383 -4.71 -18.27 8.03
N THR A 384 -4.94 -17.60 9.17
CA THR A 384 -5.01 -16.14 9.21
C THR A 384 -3.70 -15.47 8.82
N SER A 385 -2.56 -16.00 9.29
CA SER A 385 -1.23 -15.45 8.97
C SER A 385 -0.87 -15.60 7.49
N LEU A 386 -1.19 -16.75 6.87
CA LEU A 386 -0.99 -16.95 5.44
C LEU A 386 -1.89 -16.05 4.59
N ALA A 387 -3.17 -15.89 4.98
CA ALA A 387 -4.10 -14.98 4.31
C ALA A 387 -3.63 -13.52 4.37
N LEU A 388 -3.17 -13.09 5.55
CA LEU A 388 -2.61 -11.77 5.79
C LEU A 388 -1.33 -11.53 4.97
N ALA A 389 -0.40 -12.49 4.96
CA ALA A 389 0.83 -12.42 4.18
C ALA A 389 0.56 -12.37 2.66
N ALA A 390 -0.41 -13.15 2.17
CA ALA A 390 -0.82 -13.13 0.78
C ALA A 390 -1.37 -11.75 0.37
N SER A 391 -2.29 -11.20 1.17
CA SER A 391 -2.88 -9.87 0.95
C SER A 391 -1.81 -8.75 0.99
N ALA A 392 -0.90 -8.82 1.97
CA ALA A 392 0.20 -7.88 2.11
C ALA A 392 1.15 -7.93 0.91
N LEU A 393 1.53 -9.11 0.42
CA LEU A 393 2.43 -9.24 -0.72
C LEU A 393 1.82 -8.64 -2.00
N ARG A 394 0.52 -8.88 -2.27
CA ARG A 394 -0.18 -8.27 -3.41
C ARG A 394 -0.18 -6.74 -3.31
N SER A 395 -0.48 -6.22 -2.13
CA SER A 395 -0.49 -4.77 -1.85
C SER A 395 0.91 -4.16 -2.00
N ALA A 396 1.94 -4.85 -1.50
CA ALA A 396 3.34 -4.45 -1.62
C ALA A 396 3.75 -4.29 -3.07
N TYR A 397 3.43 -5.28 -3.90
CA TYR A 397 3.74 -5.26 -5.31
C TYR A 397 3.06 -4.09 -6.04
N TRP A 398 1.78 -3.84 -5.76
CA TRP A 398 1.04 -2.76 -6.40
C TRP A 398 1.59 -1.37 -6.04
N LEU A 399 1.97 -1.17 -4.78
CA LEU A 399 2.60 0.06 -4.32
C LEU A 399 4.03 0.22 -4.87
N TRP A 400 4.78 -0.88 -5.00
CA TRP A 400 6.12 -0.86 -5.58
C TRP A 400 6.11 -0.40 -7.05
N LEU A 401 5.11 -0.83 -7.84
CA LEU A 401 4.92 -0.34 -9.21
C LEU A 401 4.61 1.18 -9.29
N GLU A 402 4.17 1.77 -8.18
CA GLU A 402 3.86 3.21 -8.05
C GLU A 402 5.03 4.00 -7.45
N ASP A 403 6.19 3.38 -7.32
CA ASP A 403 7.39 3.93 -6.67
C ASP A 403 7.19 4.28 -5.18
N ASP A 404 6.18 3.68 -4.54
CA ASP A 404 5.78 4.01 -3.17
C ASP A 404 6.53 3.16 -2.12
N ASP A 405 7.30 3.84 -1.26
CA ASP A 405 8.04 3.21 -0.17
C ASP A 405 7.19 2.43 0.81
N ARG A 406 5.91 2.77 0.94
CA ARG A 406 4.98 2.09 1.84
C ARG A 406 4.71 0.65 1.41
N ALA A 407 5.15 0.26 0.21
CA ALA A 407 5.32 -1.14 -0.17
C ALA A 407 6.19 -1.92 0.83
N MET A 408 7.21 -1.30 1.42
CA MET A 408 8.09 -1.95 2.39
C MET A 408 7.40 -2.19 3.74
N SER A 409 6.43 -1.34 4.10
CA SER A 409 5.55 -1.57 5.26
C SER A 409 4.75 -2.87 5.11
N MET A 410 4.29 -3.16 3.90
CA MET A 410 3.62 -4.42 3.58
C MET A 410 4.58 -5.61 3.69
N LEU A 411 5.81 -5.45 3.21
CA LEU A 411 6.81 -6.51 3.31
C LEU A 411 7.18 -6.87 4.74
N ARG A 412 7.10 -5.90 5.66
CA ARG A 412 7.24 -6.19 7.08
C ARG A 412 6.16 -7.16 7.56
N ILE A 413 4.91 -6.96 7.15
CA ILE A 413 3.80 -7.88 7.47
C ILE A 413 4.09 -9.26 6.87
N VAL A 414 4.52 -9.33 5.60
CA VAL A 414 4.89 -10.60 4.96
C VAL A 414 5.95 -11.33 5.78
N LEU A 415 7.02 -10.64 6.18
CA LEU A 415 8.12 -11.22 6.96
C LEU A 415 7.65 -11.74 8.33
N GLU A 416 6.92 -10.91 9.08
CA GLU A 416 6.40 -11.25 10.40
C GLU A 416 5.43 -12.43 10.34
N GLN A 417 4.44 -12.38 9.44
CA GLN A 417 3.43 -13.43 9.33
C GLN A 417 4.03 -14.73 8.79
N THR A 418 5.03 -14.67 7.91
CA THR A 418 5.75 -15.89 7.48
C THR A 418 6.56 -16.51 8.63
N ALA A 419 7.19 -15.69 9.47
CA ALA A 419 7.88 -16.17 10.68
C ALA A 419 6.88 -16.79 11.67
N ARG A 420 5.71 -16.19 11.85
CA ARG A 420 4.62 -16.69 12.68
C ARG A 420 4.08 -18.05 12.20
N VAL A 421 3.80 -18.19 10.89
CA VAL A 421 3.40 -19.48 10.27
C VAL A 421 4.45 -20.56 10.55
N ARG A 422 5.72 -20.25 10.28
CA ARG A 422 6.82 -21.19 10.50
C ARG A 422 6.96 -21.61 11.96
N THR A 423 6.77 -20.67 12.89
CA THR A 423 6.81 -20.95 14.34
C THR A 423 5.65 -21.85 14.75
N TRP A 424 4.42 -21.56 14.31
CA TRP A 424 3.27 -22.44 14.55
C TRP A 424 3.48 -23.85 14.00
N ARG A 425 4.06 -23.96 12.79
CA ARG A 425 4.34 -25.25 12.14
C ARG A 425 5.41 -26.06 12.84
N MET A 426 6.48 -25.42 13.31
CA MET A 426 7.66 -26.11 13.86
C MET A 426 7.66 -26.20 15.40
N LYS A 427 7.02 -25.25 16.09
CA LYS A 427 7.08 -25.03 17.54
C LYS A 427 5.74 -24.49 18.08
N PRO A 428 4.64 -25.25 18.00
CA PRO A 428 3.29 -24.76 18.33
C PRO A 428 3.13 -24.27 19.77
N GLU A 429 3.77 -24.91 20.74
CA GLU A 429 3.73 -24.46 22.15
C GLU A 429 4.36 -23.09 22.34
N LYS A 430 5.50 -22.86 21.67
CA LYS A 430 6.18 -21.56 21.70
C LYS A 430 5.38 -20.49 20.96
N ALA A 431 4.75 -20.86 19.84
CA ALA A 431 3.85 -19.97 19.12
C ALA A 431 2.70 -19.51 20.02
N ARG A 432 2.02 -20.44 20.71
CA ARG A 432 0.94 -20.11 21.65
C ARG A 432 1.39 -19.13 22.74
N TYR A 433 2.56 -19.37 23.35
CA TYR A 433 3.14 -18.45 24.33
C TYR A 433 3.35 -17.04 23.76
N LEU A 434 3.84 -16.94 22.50
CA LEU A 434 4.04 -15.66 21.84
C LEU A 434 2.73 -14.94 21.51
N GLU A 435 1.64 -15.65 21.17
CA GLU A 435 0.32 -15.04 20.96
C GLU A 435 -0.27 -14.46 22.24
N GLU A 436 -0.12 -15.16 23.36
CA GLU A 436 -0.68 -14.77 24.66
C GLU A 436 0.04 -13.55 25.27
N SER A 437 1.28 -13.32 24.87
CA SER A 437 2.10 -12.22 25.39
C SER A 437 1.84 -10.91 24.64
N ALA A 438 1.30 -9.92 25.34
CA ALA A 438 1.16 -8.54 24.85
C ALA A 438 2.51 -7.84 24.59
N SER A 439 3.62 -8.39 25.08
CA SER A 439 4.97 -7.86 24.91
C SER A 439 5.71 -8.44 23.70
N THR A 440 5.09 -9.40 23.01
CA THR A 440 5.70 -10.04 21.84
C THR A 440 5.93 -9.01 20.74
N MET A 441 7.18 -8.97 20.26
CA MET A 441 7.62 -8.12 19.18
C MET A 441 7.88 -8.96 17.93
N PRO A 442 7.85 -8.38 16.72
CA PRO A 442 8.11 -9.11 15.48
C PRO A 442 9.46 -9.84 15.47
N ARG A 443 10.48 -9.29 16.17
CA ARG A 443 11.80 -9.93 16.29
C ARG A 443 11.76 -11.28 16.99
N ASP A 444 10.82 -11.48 17.93
CA ASP A 444 10.72 -12.69 18.74
C ASP A 444 10.19 -13.83 17.87
N TRP A 445 9.21 -13.54 16.98
CA TRP A 445 8.77 -14.46 15.93
C TRP A 445 9.91 -14.84 14.97
N LEU A 446 10.72 -13.87 14.53
CA LEU A 446 11.87 -14.15 13.65
C LEU A 446 12.90 -15.04 14.34
N GLU A 447 13.16 -14.84 15.63
CA GLU A 447 14.08 -15.66 16.39
C GLU A 447 13.57 -17.10 16.49
N GLU A 448 12.31 -17.28 16.89
CA GLU A 448 11.73 -18.62 17.04
C GLU A 448 11.56 -19.38 15.72
N ALA A 449 11.29 -18.66 14.63
CA ALA A 449 11.24 -19.20 13.28
C ALA A 449 12.62 -19.62 12.72
N GLY A 450 13.73 -19.27 13.39
CA GLY A 450 15.09 -19.46 12.88
C GLY A 450 15.46 -18.48 11.76
N LEU A 451 14.78 -17.34 11.69
CA LEU A 451 14.95 -16.27 10.70
C LEU A 451 15.70 -15.05 11.26
N ARG A 452 16.37 -15.18 12.41
CA ARG A 452 17.19 -14.13 13.05
C ARG A 452 18.24 -13.52 12.11
N ARG A 453 18.68 -14.29 11.10
CA ARG A 453 19.56 -13.83 10.01
C ARG A 453 19.00 -12.64 9.21
N LEU A 454 17.69 -12.47 9.19
CA LEU A 454 16.98 -11.36 8.53
C LEU A 454 16.78 -10.13 9.43
N SER A 455 17.49 -10.04 10.56
CA SER A 455 17.33 -8.91 11.50
C SER A 455 17.64 -7.53 10.90
N ALA A 456 18.60 -7.43 9.97
CA ALA A 456 18.88 -6.19 9.23
C ALA A 456 17.71 -5.79 8.33
N LEU A 457 17.17 -6.75 7.56
CA LEU A 457 15.97 -6.55 6.74
C LEU A 457 14.78 -6.14 7.59
N ASN A 458 14.50 -6.85 8.69
CA ASN A 458 13.41 -6.52 9.60
C ASN A 458 13.53 -5.09 10.16
N ARG A 459 14.75 -4.61 10.41
CA ARG A 459 14.98 -3.24 10.88
C ARG A 459 14.68 -2.22 9.79
N ALA A 460 15.19 -2.42 8.58
CA ALA A 460 14.92 -1.54 7.45
C ALA A 460 13.42 -1.45 7.14
N LEU A 461 12.74 -2.60 7.07
CA LEU A 461 11.29 -2.67 6.88
C LEU A 461 10.53 -2.06 8.08
N GLY A 462 11.06 -2.20 9.29
CA GLY A 462 10.55 -1.62 10.53
C GLY A 462 10.53 -0.08 10.51
N GLU A 463 11.60 0.55 10.05
CA GLU A 463 11.69 2.00 9.89
C GLU A 463 10.70 2.52 8.84
N LEU A 464 10.60 1.84 7.68
CA LEU A 464 9.69 2.23 6.60
C LEU A 464 8.20 1.97 6.95
N ALA A 465 7.94 1.08 7.91
CA ALA A 465 6.59 0.75 8.34
C ALA A 465 5.93 1.81 9.22
N HIS A 466 6.68 2.76 9.78
CA HIS A 466 6.15 3.73 10.74
C HIS A 466 6.51 5.18 10.39
N PHE A 467 5.62 6.11 10.76
CA PHE A 467 5.94 7.54 10.81
C PHE A 467 6.21 7.97 12.25
N ARG A 468 7.43 8.45 12.49
CA ARG A 468 7.92 8.95 13.80
C ARG A 468 8.78 10.19 13.57
N ALA A 469 8.81 11.14 14.50
CA ALA A 469 9.62 12.35 14.39
C ALA A 469 11.13 12.10 14.19
N GLY A 470 11.63 10.88 14.49
CA GLY A 470 13.01 10.46 14.23
C GLY A 470 13.15 9.34 13.19
N GLY A 471 12.15 9.14 12.33
CA GLY A 471 12.14 8.09 11.32
C GLY A 471 13.30 8.20 10.33
N LYS A 472 13.84 7.04 9.94
CA LYS A 472 15.04 6.90 9.11
C LYS A 472 14.80 6.09 7.83
N TRP A 473 13.75 6.44 7.09
CA TRP A 473 13.41 5.97 5.75
C TRP A 473 14.56 5.99 4.71
N PHE A 474 15.32 7.08 4.48
CA PHE A 474 16.45 7.09 3.53
C PHE A 474 17.57 6.18 4.01
N GLY A 475 17.91 6.23 5.30
CA GLY A 475 18.88 5.27 5.87
C GLY A 475 18.38 3.82 5.74
N ALA A 476 17.08 3.58 5.87
CA ALA A 476 16.49 2.26 5.66
C ALA A 476 16.54 1.84 4.18
N ARG A 477 16.34 2.77 3.24
CA ARG A 477 16.55 2.52 1.79
C ARG A 477 18.00 2.17 1.50
N GLU A 478 18.96 2.88 2.10
CA GLU A 478 20.39 2.60 2.01
C GLU A 478 20.69 1.19 2.55
N LEU A 479 20.13 0.82 3.71
CA LEU A 479 20.28 -0.54 4.25
C LEU A 479 19.63 -1.62 3.34
N LEU A 480 18.49 -1.34 2.72
CA LEU A 480 17.91 -2.25 1.71
C LEU A 480 18.81 -2.40 0.47
N ALA A 481 19.49 -1.32 0.09
CA ALA A 481 20.44 -1.33 -1.00
C ALA A 481 21.67 -2.19 -0.66
N GLU A 482 22.19 -2.06 0.56
CA GLU A 482 23.30 -2.88 1.08
C GLU A 482 22.94 -4.36 1.24
N LEU A 483 21.68 -4.69 1.49
CA LEU A 483 21.19 -6.08 1.62
C LEU A 483 21.19 -6.87 0.31
N GLN A 484 21.47 -6.22 -0.82
CA GLN A 484 21.61 -6.90 -2.11
C GLN A 484 22.90 -7.71 -2.15
N LEU A 485 22.82 -8.94 -2.67
CA LEU A 485 24.01 -9.73 -2.92
C LEU A 485 24.97 -8.95 -3.83
N PRO A 486 26.29 -8.98 -3.59
CA PRO A 486 27.26 -8.34 -4.47
C PRO A 486 27.12 -8.78 -5.93
N ASP A 487 26.88 -7.80 -6.81
CA ASP A 487 26.68 -7.87 -8.25
C ASP A 487 27.49 -6.73 -8.90
N LYS A 488 27.62 -6.75 -10.22
CA LYS A 488 28.53 -5.90 -11.00
C LYS A 488 28.13 -4.43 -11.08
N ARG A 489 26.91 -4.05 -10.69
CA ARG A 489 26.36 -2.68 -10.82
C ARG A 489 25.94 -2.10 -9.46
N ILE A 490 26.92 -1.85 -8.60
CA ILE A 490 26.69 -1.32 -7.25
C ILE A 490 25.99 0.06 -7.30
N GLU A 491 26.25 0.84 -8.35
CA GLU A 491 25.62 2.13 -8.61
C GLU A 491 24.09 2.07 -8.80
N ASP A 492 23.54 0.90 -9.10
CA ASP A 492 22.10 0.68 -9.28
C ASP A 492 21.40 0.28 -7.97
N TYR A 493 22.14 0.01 -6.89
CA TYR A 493 21.61 -0.66 -5.70
C TYR A 493 20.50 0.12 -5.01
N LEU A 494 20.61 1.44 -4.95
CA LEU A 494 19.55 2.28 -4.37
C LEU A 494 18.24 2.19 -5.15
N HIS A 495 18.31 1.96 -6.46
CA HIS A 495 17.14 1.82 -7.32
C HIS A 495 16.52 0.41 -7.24
N THR A 496 17.35 -0.62 -7.10
CA THR A 496 16.92 -2.03 -7.12
C THR A 496 16.62 -2.61 -5.74
N GLY A 497 17.08 -1.99 -4.64
CA GLY A 497 16.99 -2.53 -3.28
C GLY A 497 15.58 -2.92 -2.82
N ARG A 498 14.58 -2.06 -3.08
CA ARG A 498 13.17 -2.36 -2.76
C ARG A 498 12.62 -3.52 -3.59
N GLY A 499 12.97 -3.58 -4.88
CA GLY A 499 12.60 -4.67 -5.77
C GLY A 499 13.23 -6.00 -5.33
N ASN A 500 14.49 -5.97 -4.91
CA ASN A 500 15.19 -7.12 -4.35
C ASN A 500 14.56 -7.59 -3.03
N ALA A 501 14.21 -6.68 -2.12
CA ALA A 501 13.50 -7.04 -0.89
C ALA A 501 12.16 -7.74 -1.20
N LEU A 502 11.40 -7.21 -2.16
CA LEU A 502 10.14 -7.82 -2.64
C LEU A 502 10.36 -9.24 -3.18
N ASN A 503 11.42 -9.46 -3.96
CA ASN A 503 11.80 -10.79 -4.46
C ASN A 503 12.07 -11.79 -3.32
N TRP A 504 12.89 -11.40 -2.34
CA TRP A 504 13.23 -12.27 -1.21
C TRP A 504 12.02 -12.59 -0.32
N MET A 505 11.12 -11.63 -0.11
CA MET A 505 9.90 -11.86 0.66
C MET A 505 8.90 -12.75 -0.08
N ALA A 506 8.75 -12.58 -1.39
CA ALA A 506 7.92 -13.46 -2.20
C ALA A 506 8.44 -14.90 -2.18
N LEU A 507 9.77 -15.09 -2.28
CA LEU A 507 10.40 -16.40 -2.21
C LEU A 507 10.24 -17.04 -0.82
N LEU A 508 10.48 -16.26 0.26
CA LEU A 508 10.32 -16.72 1.63
C LEU A 508 8.88 -17.19 1.90
N LEU A 509 7.88 -16.39 1.49
CA LEU A 509 6.48 -16.74 1.64
C LEU A 509 6.12 -18.02 0.86
N ALA A 510 6.57 -18.13 -0.39
CA ALA A 510 6.28 -19.30 -1.22
C ALA A 510 6.91 -20.58 -0.63
N LYS A 511 8.15 -20.52 -0.17
CA LYS A 511 8.80 -21.66 0.51
C LYS A 511 8.02 -22.10 1.75
N GLU A 512 7.52 -21.16 2.54
CA GLU A 512 6.73 -21.50 3.74
C GLU A 512 5.35 -22.05 3.37
N ALA A 513 4.68 -21.50 2.35
CA ALA A 513 3.44 -22.05 1.83
C ALA A 513 3.61 -23.51 1.35
N VAL A 514 4.69 -23.80 0.62
CA VAL A 514 5.04 -25.18 0.21
C VAL A 514 5.24 -26.09 1.42
N ALA A 515 5.93 -25.62 2.46
CA ALA A 515 6.17 -26.40 3.67
C ALA A 515 4.87 -26.73 4.43
N VAL A 516 3.94 -25.76 4.50
CA VAL A 516 2.60 -25.97 5.07
C VAL A 516 1.81 -27.00 4.25
N VAL A 517 1.78 -26.85 2.92
CA VAL A 517 1.10 -27.79 2.01
C VAL A 517 1.66 -29.20 2.15
N GLY A 518 2.98 -29.35 2.37
CA GLY A 518 3.63 -30.65 2.55
C GLY A 518 3.15 -31.45 3.76
N HIS A 519 2.54 -30.81 4.77
CA HIS A 519 1.92 -31.51 5.89
C HIS A 519 0.59 -32.18 5.49
N ARG A 520 -0.03 -31.73 4.40
CA ARG A 520 -1.29 -32.26 3.87
C ARG A 520 -1.09 -33.15 2.66
N SER A 521 -0.19 -32.76 1.76
CA SER A 521 0.06 -33.43 0.48
C SER A 521 1.53 -33.29 0.06
N THR A 522 2.27 -34.40 0.14
CA THR A 522 3.67 -34.47 -0.29
C THR A 522 3.79 -34.29 -1.80
N SER A 523 2.89 -34.89 -2.59
CA SER A 523 2.90 -34.79 -4.06
C SER A 523 2.72 -33.34 -4.51
N LEU A 524 1.74 -32.64 -3.94
CA LEU A 524 1.50 -31.24 -4.26
C LEU A 524 2.63 -30.33 -3.79
N ALA A 525 3.22 -30.61 -2.63
CA ALA A 525 4.39 -29.86 -2.17
C ALA A 525 5.59 -30.01 -3.13
N VAL A 526 5.80 -31.19 -3.72
CA VAL A 526 6.83 -31.39 -4.77
C VAL A 526 6.51 -30.55 -6.01
N LEU A 527 5.26 -30.55 -6.48
CA LEU A 527 4.85 -29.75 -7.64
C LEU A 527 5.01 -28.25 -7.37
N MET A 528 4.50 -27.75 -6.24
CA MET A 528 4.65 -26.35 -5.85
C MET A 528 6.12 -25.96 -5.60
N GLY A 529 6.91 -26.84 -4.97
CA GLY A 529 8.35 -26.66 -4.82
C GLY A 529 9.06 -26.55 -6.16
N THR A 530 8.63 -27.31 -7.17
CA THR A 530 9.11 -27.20 -8.55
C THR A 530 8.79 -25.83 -9.15
N ILE A 531 7.59 -25.28 -8.92
CA ILE A 531 7.23 -23.92 -9.36
C ILE A 531 8.09 -22.86 -8.68
N VAL A 532 8.27 -22.94 -7.36
CA VAL A 532 9.14 -22.01 -6.61
C VAL A 532 10.57 -22.07 -7.13
N SER A 533 10.98 -23.25 -7.59
CA SER A 533 12.27 -23.42 -8.25
C SER A 533 12.40 -22.58 -9.53
N TRP A 534 11.30 -22.26 -10.23
CA TRP A 534 11.34 -21.43 -11.44
C TRP A 534 11.52 -19.95 -11.19
N PHE A 535 11.51 -19.49 -9.94
CA PHE A 535 11.72 -18.08 -9.63
C PHE A 535 13.18 -17.71 -9.95
N ASP A 536 13.39 -17.23 -11.18
CA ASP A 536 14.69 -17.04 -11.79
C ASP A 536 15.35 -15.77 -11.25
N PHE A 537 16.38 -15.95 -10.43
CA PHE A 537 17.42 -14.97 -10.22
C PHE A 537 18.76 -15.63 -10.61
N ASP A 538 18.87 -15.99 -11.89
CA ASP A 538 20.11 -16.19 -12.65
C ASP A 538 21.10 -17.33 -12.25
N LYS A 539 20.65 -18.58 -11.96
CA LYS A 539 21.37 -19.88 -12.24
C LYS A 539 20.90 -21.10 -11.42
N PRO A 540 21.24 -22.35 -11.84
CA PRO A 540 21.18 -23.54 -10.98
C PRO A 540 22.10 -23.41 -9.75
N GLY A 541 21.53 -23.61 -8.56
CA GLY A 541 22.19 -23.34 -7.26
C GLY A 541 21.30 -22.67 -6.20
N ARG A 542 20.00 -22.58 -6.44
CA ARG A 542 18.99 -21.70 -5.80
C ARG A 542 18.88 -21.78 -4.27
N GLU A 543 19.04 -22.97 -3.68
CA GLU A 543 19.10 -23.06 -2.21
C GLU A 543 20.40 -22.44 -1.68
N ARG A 544 21.52 -22.61 -2.40
CA ARG A 544 22.79 -21.96 -2.04
C ARG A 544 22.68 -20.44 -2.12
N GLU A 545 21.94 -19.90 -3.08
CA GLU A 545 21.78 -18.45 -3.21
C GLU A 545 20.88 -17.86 -2.12
N TYR A 546 19.76 -18.51 -1.81
CA TYR A 546 18.94 -18.12 -0.65
C TYR A 546 19.74 -18.22 0.66
N GLN A 547 20.49 -19.30 0.87
CA GLN A 547 21.38 -19.41 2.04
C GLN A 547 22.50 -18.37 2.02
N ARG A 548 23.05 -18.03 0.85
CA ARG A 548 24.05 -16.96 0.68
C ARG A 548 23.45 -15.62 1.04
N PHE A 549 22.22 -15.32 0.62
CA PHE A 549 21.49 -14.13 1.04
C PHE A 549 21.29 -14.10 2.55
N LEU A 550 20.81 -15.19 3.16
CA LEU A 550 20.66 -15.25 4.62
C LEU A 550 21.99 -15.04 5.35
N TYR A 551 23.08 -15.63 4.86
CA TYR A 551 24.41 -15.44 5.43
C TYR A 551 24.88 -13.99 5.27
N PHE A 552 24.69 -13.41 4.09
CA PHE A 552 25.06 -12.03 3.79
C PHE A 552 24.25 -11.03 4.61
N ALA A 553 22.91 -11.17 4.69
CA ALA A 553 22.08 -10.34 5.56
C ALA A 553 22.51 -10.41 7.04
N TRP A 554 23.04 -11.55 7.47
CA TRP A 554 23.58 -11.70 8.82
C TRP A 554 24.90 -10.96 9.06
N THR A 555 25.73 -10.74 8.03
CA THR A 555 26.94 -9.91 8.18
C THR A 555 26.56 -8.46 8.48
N LEU A 556 25.42 -7.99 7.94
CA LEU A 556 24.86 -6.65 8.15
C LEU A 556 24.05 -6.50 9.46
N ARG A 557 23.98 -7.52 10.33
CA ARG A 557 23.19 -7.45 11.58
C ARG A 557 23.55 -6.28 12.50
N LYS A 558 24.77 -5.74 12.40
CA LYS A 558 25.24 -4.59 13.19
C LYS A 558 25.22 -3.27 12.43
N ALA A 559 24.85 -3.27 11.14
CA ALA A 559 24.73 -2.04 10.35
C ALA A 559 23.78 -1.07 11.04
N LYS A 560 24.19 0.19 11.16
CA LYS A 560 23.38 1.25 11.76
C LYS A 560 22.61 1.97 10.67
N ILE A 561 21.40 2.40 11.00
CA ILE A 561 20.65 3.33 10.17
C ILE A 561 21.00 4.71 10.68
N GLU A 562 21.88 5.43 9.99
CA GLU A 562 22.48 6.67 10.50
C GLU A 562 21.72 7.92 10.03
N ARG A 563 21.18 7.90 8.81
CA ARG A 563 20.48 9.04 8.19
C ARG A 563 19.05 9.20 8.71
N ALA A 564 18.73 10.36 9.29
CA ALA A 564 17.38 10.75 9.68
C ALA A 564 16.75 11.62 8.58
N ASP A 565 15.45 11.45 8.34
CA ASP A 565 14.80 12.06 7.16
C ASP A 565 13.64 12.96 7.49
N LEU A 566 12.95 12.71 8.60
CA LEU A 566 11.79 13.49 9.01
C LEU A 566 12.24 14.74 9.77
N ILE A 567 12.74 15.69 8.98
CA ILE A 567 12.93 17.08 9.38
C ILE A 567 11.57 17.75 9.17
N GLY A 568 10.96 18.30 10.23
CA GLY A 568 9.61 18.88 10.13
C GLY A 568 9.56 20.06 9.12
N PRO A 569 8.35 20.49 8.68
CA PRO A 569 8.16 21.52 7.65
C PRO A 569 8.88 22.86 7.89
N ALA A 570 9.27 23.16 9.12
CA ALA A 570 9.95 24.40 9.50
C ALA A 570 11.47 24.33 9.31
N GLU A 571 12.10 23.17 9.50
CA GLU A 571 13.54 23.01 9.29
C GLU A 571 13.88 22.74 7.81
N ASP A 572 12.91 22.32 6.99
CA ASP A 572 13.03 22.27 5.52
C ASP A 572 13.41 23.63 4.92
N ARG A 573 12.88 24.75 5.45
CA ARG A 573 13.30 26.09 4.97
C ARG A 573 14.77 26.41 5.23
N ALA A 574 15.33 25.94 6.33
CA ALA A 574 16.71 26.22 6.73
C ALA A 574 17.70 25.27 6.04
N ASN A 575 17.33 23.99 5.90
CA ASN A 575 18.20 22.96 5.32
C ASN A 575 18.15 22.94 3.78
N LEU A 576 17.01 23.24 3.15
CA LEU A 576 16.95 23.43 1.68
C LEU A 576 17.76 24.65 1.23
N ARG A 577 17.77 25.74 2.02
CA ARG A 577 18.67 26.89 1.79
C ARG A 577 20.15 26.51 1.84
N LYS A 578 20.53 25.57 2.70
CA LYS A 578 21.91 25.05 2.79
C LYS A 578 22.27 24.08 1.65
N LEU A 579 21.31 23.28 1.18
CA LEU A 579 21.55 22.26 0.14
C LEU A 579 21.42 22.80 -1.29
N PHE A 580 20.59 23.81 -1.54
CA PHE A 580 20.27 24.30 -2.88
C PHE A 580 20.52 25.81 -3.09
N GLY A 581 21.06 26.52 -2.09
CA GLY A 581 21.25 27.97 -2.15
C GLY A 581 19.93 28.74 -2.05
N ASP A 582 20.01 30.07 -1.97
CA ASP A 582 18.84 30.95 -1.81
C ASP A 582 17.99 30.93 -3.08
N PRO A 583 16.72 30.50 -3.04
CA PRO A 583 15.89 30.35 -4.25
C PRO A 583 15.61 31.67 -4.97
N GLU A 584 15.84 32.83 -4.33
CA GLU A 584 15.78 34.14 -5.01
C GLU A 584 16.95 34.40 -5.98
N ARG A 585 17.96 33.52 -6.02
CA ARG A 585 19.12 33.64 -6.93
C ARG A 585 19.20 32.53 -7.98
N ALA A 586 18.25 31.59 -8.03
CA ALA A 586 18.21 30.57 -9.05
C ALA A 586 17.60 31.14 -10.34
N HIS A 587 18.46 31.66 -11.24
CA HIS A 587 18.08 31.86 -12.64
C HIS A 587 17.63 30.52 -13.21
N VAL A 588 16.32 30.40 -13.45
CA VAL A 588 15.74 29.31 -14.25
C VAL A 588 16.33 29.43 -15.66
N PRO A 589 17.08 28.43 -16.16
CA PRO A 589 17.43 28.40 -17.58
C PRO A 589 16.13 28.22 -18.37
N GLN A 590 15.79 29.22 -19.18
CA GLN A 590 14.77 29.09 -20.21
C GLN A 590 15.20 27.97 -21.17
N LEU A 591 14.63 26.78 -21.01
CA LEU A 591 14.76 25.69 -21.98
C LEU A 591 13.58 25.79 -22.97
N PHE A 592 13.89 26.38 -24.12
CA PHE A 592 13.31 26.16 -25.45
C PHE A 592 11.81 25.80 -25.54
N ILE A 593 11.01 26.83 -25.80
CA ILE A 593 9.82 26.71 -26.64
C ILE A 593 10.33 26.71 -28.09
N GLY A 594 10.35 25.55 -28.73
CA GLY A 594 10.52 25.43 -30.18
C GLY A 594 9.16 25.47 -30.84
N GLU A 595 8.96 26.43 -31.73
CA GLU A 595 7.80 26.55 -32.61
C GLU A 595 7.73 25.35 -33.57
N HIS A 596 6.56 24.72 -33.66
CA HIS A 596 5.99 24.14 -34.87
C HIS A 596 4.47 24.13 -34.79
#